data_AF-A0A2M7N2R3-F1
#
_entry.id   AF-A0A2M7N2R3-F1
#
_cell.length_a   1.000
_cell.length_b   1.000
_cell.length_c   1.000
_cell.angle_alpha   90.00
_cell.angle_beta   90.00
_cell.angle_gamma   90.00
#
_symmetry.space_group_name_H-M   'P 1'
#
loop_
_entity.id
_entity.type
_entity.pdbx_description
1 polymer ?
#
loop_
_entity_poly.entity_id
_entity_poly.type
_entity_poly.pdbx_seq_one_letter_code
_entity_poly.pdbx_strand_id
1 'polypeptide(L)' 'MTNTSLYTRISTLPRQIQNEIFDYMEFLIQKYKPQRTKIRPKAGCMQGTFQMSPDFNEPLDDFKEYMK' A
#
# COMPACT_ATOMS: atom_id res chain seq x y z
N MET A 1 -3.39 -14.22 28.36
CA MET A 1 -2.72 -15.53 28.17
C MET A 1 -1.23 -15.27 28.03
N THR A 2 -0.37 -16.05 28.67
CA THR A 2 1.09 -15.96 28.53
C THR A 2 1.55 -16.80 27.34
N ASN A 3 2.59 -16.37 26.62
CA ASN A 3 3.08 -17.11 25.44
C ASN A 3 3.44 -18.57 25.77
N THR A 4 3.91 -18.82 26.98
CA THR A 4 4.25 -20.14 27.50
C THR A 4 3.05 -21.09 27.58
N SER A 5 1.85 -20.59 27.97
CA SER A 5 0.66 -21.44 28.10
C SER A 5 0.00 -21.80 26.76
N LEU A 6 0.27 -21.02 25.71
CA LEU A 6 -0.12 -21.33 24.34
C LEU A 6 0.76 -22.43 23.75
N TYR A 7 2.08 -22.28 23.89
CA TYR A 7 3.02 -23.27 23.36
C TYR A 7 2.79 -24.67 23.95
N THR A 8 2.60 -24.76 25.27
CA THR A 8 2.32 -26.05 25.92
C THR A 8 1.05 -26.69 25.36
N ARG A 9 -0.04 -25.94 25.22
CA ARG A 9 -1.29 -26.45 24.63
C ARG A 9 -1.11 -26.91 23.19
N ILE A 10 -0.42 -26.16 22.35
CA ILE A 10 -0.17 -26.55 20.94
C ILE A 10 0.71 -27.80 20.87
N SER A 11 1.75 -27.88 21.72
CA SER A 11 2.66 -29.02 21.76
C SER A 11 2.00 -30.33 22.22
N THR A 12 0.93 -30.25 23.02
CA THR A 12 0.15 -31.43 23.47
C THR A 12 -0.83 -31.95 22.42
N LEU A 13 -1.08 -31.22 21.34
CA LEU A 13 -2.04 -31.61 20.32
C LEU A 13 -1.45 -32.61 19.31
N PRO A 14 -2.29 -33.49 18.73
CA PRO A 14 -1.91 -34.32 17.58
C PRO A 14 -1.35 -33.51 16.42
N ARG A 15 -0.41 -34.10 15.67
CA ARG A 15 0.28 -33.45 14.54
C ARG A 15 -0.68 -32.94 13.45
N GLN A 16 -1.83 -33.60 13.26
CA GLN A 16 -2.87 -33.14 12.32
C GLN A 16 -3.44 -31.77 12.73
N ILE A 17 -3.77 -31.60 14.01
CA ILE A 17 -4.34 -30.35 14.53
C ILE A 17 -3.28 -29.24 14.57
N GLN A 18 -2.01 -29.58 14.82
CA GLN A 18 -0.91 -28.62 14.73
C GLN A 18 -0.77 -28.01 13.33
N ASN A 19 -0.96 -28.81 12.29
CA ASN A 19 -0.93 -28.32 10.91
C ASN A 19 -2.10 -27.38 10.62
N GLU A 20 -3.32 -27.71 11.05
CA GLU A 20 -4.48 -26.81 10.90
C GLU A 20 -4.28 -25.48 11.63
N ILE A 21 -3.69 -25.52 12.83
CA ILE A 21 -3.35 -24.30 13.58
C ILE A 21 -2.32 -23.48 12.82
N PHE A 22 -1.30 -24.11 12.25
CA PHE A 22 -0.28 -23.45 11.45
C PHE A 22 -0.90 -22.75 10.23
N ASP A 23 -1.75 -23.44 9.48
CA ASP A 23 -2.45 -22.88 8.33
C ASP A 23 -3.35 -21.70 8.73
N TYR A 24 -4.03 -21.80 9.87
CA TYR A 24 -4.85 -20.72 10.39
C TYR A 24 -4.00 -19.52 10.85
N MET A 25 -2.82 -19.77 11.42
CA MET A 25 -1.87 -18.71 11.78
C MET A 25 -1.39 -17.95 10.54
N GLU A 26 -1.00 -18.66 9.48
CA GLU A 26 -0.62 -18.06 8.19
C GLU A 26 -1.77 -17.23 7.61
N PHE A 27 -3.00 -17.76 7.67
CA PHE A 27 -4.20 -17.01 7.26
C PHE A 27 -4.38 -15.72 8.06
N LEU A 28 -4.24 -15.76 9.39
CA LEU A 28 -4.36 -14.58 10.24
C LEU A 28 -3.28 -13.55 9.94
N ILE A 29 -2.02 -13.98 9.81
CA ILE A 29 -0.89 -13.10 9.46
C ILE A 29 -1.20 -12.38 8.14
N GLN A 30 -1.68 -13.11 7.14
CA GLN A 30 -2.00 -12.53 5.84
C GLN A 30 -3.24 -11.62 5.89
N LYS A 31 -4.28 -11.98 6.65
CA LYS A 31 -5.52 -11.21 6.80
C LYS A 31 -5.29 -9.84 7.45
N TYR A 32 -4.42 -9.79 8.46
CA TYR A 32 -4.13 -8.56 9.21
C TYR A 32 -2.85 -7.85 8.76
N LYS A 33 -2.20 -8.35 7.71
CA LYS A 33 -1.06 -7.68 7.09
C LYS A 33 -1.50 -6.27 6.64
N PRO A 34 -0.90 -5.19 7.17
CA PRO A 34 -1.31 -3.84 6.82
C PRO A 34 -1.10 -3.65 5.32
N GLN A 35 -2.19 -3.53 4.57
CA GLN A 35 -2.10 -3.13 3.18
C GLN A 35 -1.64 -1.68 3.17
N ARG A 36 -0.40 -1.46 2.70
CA ARG A 36 0.03 -0.12 2.31
C ARG A 36 -0.83 0.28 1.12
N THR A 37 -1.92 1.01 1.38
CA THR A 37 -2.70 1.63 0.34
C THR A 37 -1.77 2.59 -0.37
N LYS A 38 -1.31 2.21 -1.56
CA LYS A 38 -0.56 3.13 -2.42
C LYS A 38 -1.52 4.26 -2.72
N ILE A 39 -1.22 5.46 -2.24
CA ILE A 39 -1.96 6.67 -2.59
C ILE A 39 -1.80 6.81 -4.10
N ARG A 40 -2.87 6.52 -4.85
CA ARG A 40 -2.89 6.74 -6.29
C ARG A 40 -3.35 8.18 -6.51
N PRO A 41 -2.62 8.99 -7.29
CA PRO A 41 -3.10 10.31 -7.67
C PRO A 41 -4.43 10.14 -8.41
N LYS A 42 -5.42 10.95 -8.03
CA LYS A 42 -6.71 11.03 -8.72
C LYS A 42 -6.65 12.19 -9.71
N ALA A 43 -7.08 11.95 -10.95
CA ALA A 43 -7.23 13.02 -11.93
C ALA A 43 -8.14 14.12 -11.35
N GLY A 44 -7.78 15.39 -11.59
CA GLY A 44 -8.56 16.53 -11.10
C GLY A 44 -8.38 16.86 -9.62
N CYS A 45 -7.44 16.26 -8.90
CA CYS A 45 -7.18 16.58 -7.48
C CYS A 45 -6.83 18.06 -7.20
N MET A 46 -6.45 18.82 -8.24
CA MET A 46 -6.14 20.26 -8.20
C MET A 46 -6.96 21.06 -9.22
N GLN A 47 -8.09 20.51 -9.69
CA GLN A 47 -8.95 21.22 -10.63
C GLN A 47 -9.51 22.49 -9.96
N GLY A 48 -9.30 23.65 -10.58
CA GLY A 48 -9.73 24.95 -10.04
C GLY A 48 -8.76 25.60 -9.05
N THR A 49 -7.63 24.96 -8.71
CA THR A 49 -6.61 25.56 -7.84
C THR A 49 -5.74 26.57 -8.59
N PHE A 50 -5.61 26.44 -9.90
CA PHE A 50 -4.77 27.29 -10.74
C PHE A 50 -5.58 27.92 -11.86
N GLN A 51 -5.24 29.17 -12.18
CA GLN A 51 -5.73 29.86 -13.37
C GLN A 51 -4.65 29.76 -14.45
N MET A 52 -5.01 29.27 -15.62
CA MET A 52 -4.11 29.21 -16.77
C MET A 52 -4.11 30.58 -17.46
N SER A 53 -2.91 31.13 -17.68
CA SER A 53 -2.75 32.39 -18.40
C SER A 53 -3.07 32.20 -19.90
N PRO A 54 -3.62 33.21 -20.60
CA PRO A 54 -3.95 33.11 -22.03
C PRO A 54 -2.75 32.78 -22.94
N ASP A 55 -1.54 33.13 -22.50
CA ASP A 55 -0.26 32.94 -23.19
C ASP A 55 0.42 31.60 -22.88
N PHE A 56 -0.25 30.65 -22.20
CA PHE A 56 0.35 29.37 -21.80
C PHE A 56 0.97 28.57 -22.96
N ASN A 57 0.43 28.72 -24.16
CA ASN A 57 0.93 28.04 -25.36
C ASN A 57 1.99 28.86 -26.12
N GLU A 58 2.29 30.08 -25.69
CA GLU A 58 3.29 30.91 -26.35
C GLU A 58 4.71 30.38 -26.08
N PRO A 59 5.62 30.47 -27.07
CA PRO A 59 7.00 30.04 -26.89
C PRO A 59 7.67 30.84 -25.78
N LEU A 60 8.28 30.13 -24.82
CA LEU A 60 9.13 30.77 -23.82
C LEU A 60 10.35 31.39 -24.51
N ASP A 61 10.62 32.67 -24.23
CA ASP A 61 11.73 33.41 -24.81
C ASP A 61 13.07 32.67 -24.62
N ASP A 62 13.28 32.10 -23.44
CA ASP A 62 14.47 31.32 -23.07
C ASP A 62 14.65 30.02 -23.88
N PHE A 63 13.58 29.53 -24.51
CA PHE A 63 13.59 28.29 -25.31
C PHE A 63 13.65 28.55 -26.81
N LYS A 64 13.61 29.81 -27.26
CA LYS A 64 13.67 30.17 -28.69
C LYS A 64 14.95 29.68 -29.38
N GLU A 65 16.05 29.60 -28.66
CA GLU A 65 17.33 29.11 -29.19
C GLU A 65 17.27 27.62 -29.59
N TYR A 66 16.42 26.82 -28.94
CA TYR A 66 16.31 25.37 -29.14
C TYR A 66 15.27 24.95 -30.19
N MET A 67 14.50 25.88 -30.74
CA MET A 67 13.44 25.62 -31.74
C MET A 67 13.93 25.79 -33.20
N LYS A 68 15.24 25.77 -33.42
CA LYS A 68 15.90 25.89 -34.73
C LYS A 68 16.13 24.55 -35.41
#